data_AF-A0A258E0P1-F1
#
_entry.id   AF-A0A258E0P1-F1
#
_cell.length_a   1.000
_cell.length_b   1.000
_cell.length_c   1.000
_cell.angle_alpha   90.00
_cell.angle_beta   90.00
_cell.angle_gamma   90.00
#
_symmetry.space_group_name_H-M   'P 1'
#
loop_
_entity.id
_entity.type
_entity.pdbx_description
1 polymer ?
#
loop_
_entity_poly.entity_id
_entity_poly.type
_entity_poly.pdbx_seq_one_letter_code
_entity_poly.pdbx_strand_id
1 'polypeptide(L)'
;MTWLWERVVYGVPWALQAGAGVVLAVPLVVLAGRLFGLRRAAALAGVLGVILAAFAQARRARQAGWADRDAKEQRDAQAAIDLARSTRARSAERADGGRLHDDDGWRRD
;
A
#
# COMPACT_ATOMS: atom_id res chain seq x y z
N MET A 1 -11.03 -18.27 3.79
CA MET A 1 -9.60 -18.49 3.44
C MET A 1 -9.04 -17.42 2.47
N THR A 2 -9.61 -16.22 2.41
CA THR A 2 -9.16 -15.13 1.51
C THR A 2 -8.10 -14.22 2.14
N TRP A 3 -8.15 -14.01 3.45
CA TRP A 3 -7.25 -13.10 4.20
C TRP A 3 -5.75 -13.44 4.16
N LEU A 4 -5.39 -14.72 3.99
CA LEU A 4 -3.99 -15.15 3.86
C LEU A 4 -3.40 -14.77 2.50
N TRP A 5 -4.22 -14.77 1.45
CA TRP A 5 -3.80 -14.45 0.09
C TRP A 5 -3.49 -12.96 -0.08
N GLU A 6 -4.30 -12.09 0.51
CA GLU A 6 -4.02 -10.64 0.55
C GLU A 6 -2.65 -10.35 1.20
N ARG A 7 -2.37 -10.95 2.36
CA ARG A 7 -1.11 -10.71 3.08
C ARG A 7 0.11 -11.25 2.35
N VAL A 8 0.01 -12.37 1.64
CA VAL A 8 1.15 -12.89 0.87
C VAL A 8 1.39 -12.05 -0.39
N VAL A 9 0.33 -11.56 -1.02
CA VAL A 9 0.43 -10.74 -2.24
C VAL A 9 0.92 -9.33 -1.95
N TYR A 10 0.52 -8.74 -0.81
CA TYR A 10 0.89 -7.36 -0.44
C TYR A 10 2.02 -7.27 0.59
N GLY A 11 2.20 -8.29 1.44
CA GLY A 11 3.23 -8.31 2.49
C GLY A 11 4.57 -8.89 2.05
N VAL A 12 4.62 -9.66 0.96
CA VAL A 12 5.90 -10.16 0.44
C VAL A 12 6.53 -9.10 -0.46
N PRO A 13 7.72 -8.57 -0.12
CA PRO A 13 8.46 -7.66 -0.97
C PRO A 13 8.61 -8.21 -2.38
N TRP A 14 8.43 -7.37 -3.40
CA TRP A 14 8.63 -7.78 -4.79
C TRP A 14 10.02 -8.39 -5.05
N ALA A 15 11.03 -7.98 -4.26
CA ALA A 15 12.38 -8.53 -4.28
C ALA A 15 12.44 -10.02 -3.90
N LEU A 16 11.64 -10.47 -2.92
CA LEU A 16 11.56 -11.88 -2.52
C LEU A 16 10.87 -12.73 -3.59
N GLN A 17 9.83 -12.20 -4.24
CA GLN A 17 9.16 -12.86 -5.37
C GLN A 17 10.08 -12.95 -6.59
N ALA A 18 10.82 -11.87 -6.90
CA ALA A 18 11.80 -11.86 -7.97
C ALA A 18 12.94 -12.85 -7.69
N GLY A 19 13.44 -12.90 -6.46
CA GLY A 19 14.45 -13.87 -6.03
C GLY A 19 13.99 -15.31 -6.18
N ALA A 20 12.76 -15.64 -5.73
CA ALA A 20 12.18 -16.97 -5.92
C ALA A 20 12.04 -17.35 -7.40
N GLY A 21 11.63 -16.40 -8.25
CA GLY A 21 11.55 -16.59 -9.70
C GLY A 21 12.91 -16.91 -10.33
N VAL A 22 13.98 -16.23 -9.90
CA VAL A 22 15.35 -16.52 -10.34
C VAL A 22 15.80 -17.91 -9.88
N VAL A 23 15.58 -18.27 -8.62
CA VAL A 23 15.94 -19.60 -8.08
C VAL A 23 15.29 -20.73 -8.86
N LEU A 24 14.04 -20.56 -9.29
CA LEU A 24 13.33 -21.54 -10.13
C LEU A 24 13.79 -21.51 -11.60
N ALA A 25 14.19 -20.35 -12.12
CA ALA A 25 14.65 -20.19 -13.51
C ALA A 25 16.04 -20.78 -13.77
N VAL A 26 16.97 -20.69 -12.80
CA VAL A 26 18.34 -21.19 -12.92
C VAL A 26 18.42 -22.68 -13.31
N PRO A 27 17.74 -23.62 -12.64
CA PRO A 27 17.82 -25.04 -13.01
C PRO A 27 17.26 -25.31 -14.41
N LEU A 28 16.24 -24.57 -14.86
CA LEU A 28 15.71 -24.69 -16.23
C LEU A 28 16.74 -24.27 -17.27
N VAL A 29 17.47 -23.18 -17.03
CA VAL A 29 18.54 -22.71 -17.92
C VAL A 29 19.70 -23.70 -17.94
N VAL A 30 20.11 -24.22 -16.78
CA VAL A 30 21.17 -25.23 -16.67
C VAL A 30 20.78 -26.52 -17.41
N LEU A 31 19.56 -27.01 -17.21
CA LEU A 31 19.04 -28.19 -17.89
C LEU A 31 18.97 -27.97 -19.40
N ALA A 32 18.51 -26.80 -19.85
CA ALA A 32 18.46 -26.46 -21.26
C ALA A 32 19.86 -26.39 -21.90
N GLY A 33 20.85 -25.87 -21.18
CA GLY A 33 22.24 -25.89 -21.62
C GLY A 33 22.81 -27.29 -21.72
N ARG A 34 22.43 -28.18 -20.80
CA ARG A 34 22.89 -29.57 -20.80
C ARG A 34 22.24 -30.42 -21.90
N LEU A 35 20.98 -30.18 -22.24
CA LEU A 35 20.22 -30.98 -23.22
C LEU A 35 20.30 -30.43 -24.65
N PHE A 36 20.25 -29.11 -24.82
CA PHE A 36 20.09 -28.46 -26.13
C PHE A 36 21.26 -27.54 -26.51
N GLY A 37 22.28 -27.46 -25.64
CA GLY A 37 23.48 -26.66 -25.85
C GLY A 37 23.35 -25.19 -25.42
N LEU A 38 24.51 -24.53 -25.27
CA LEU A 38 24.67 -23.17 -24.77
C LEU A 38 23.82 -22.13 -25.50
N ARG A 39 23.65 -22.28 -26.82
CA ARG A 39 22.93 -21.31 -27.65
C ARG A 39 21.43 -21.28 -27.35
N ARG A 40 20.82 -22.43 -27.07
CA ARG A 40 19.41 -22.54 -26.65
C ARG A 40 19.23 -22.13 -25.19
N ALA A 41 20.20 -22.44 -24.34
CA ALA A 41 20.23 -21.99 -22.95
C ALA A 41 20.24 -20.46 -22.84
N ALA A 42 21.08 -19.79 -23.65
CA ALA A 42 21.17 -18.34 -23.69
C ALA A 42 19.86 -17.69 -24.16
N ALA A 43 19.21 -18.26 -25.18
CA ALA A 43 17.89 -17.79 -25.63
C ALA A 43 16.84 -17.94 -24.51
N LEU A 44 16.82 -19.09 -23.82
CA LEU A 44 15.90 -19.33 -22.70
C LEU A 44 16.16 -18.36 -21.53
N ALA A 45 17.42 -18.14 -21.19
CA ALA A 45 17.83 -17.19 -20.16
C ALA A 45 17.42 -15.75 -20.50
N GLY A 46 17.57 -15.34 -21.77
CA GLY A 46 17.12 -14.04 -22.25
C GLY A 46 15.61 -13.86 -22.11
N VAL A 47 14.82 -14.85 -22.56
CA VAL A 47 13.35 -14.82 -22.45
C VAL A 47 12.91 -14.78 -20.98
N LEU A 48 13.46 -15.65 -20.13
CA LEU A 48 13.16 -15.68 -18.70
C LEU A 48 13.57 -14.36 -18.02
N GLY A 49 14.72 -13.79 -18.39
CA GLY A 49 15.18 -12.50 -17.89
C GLY A 49 14.23 -11.37 -18.20
N VAL A 50 13.73 -11.28 -19.44
CA VAL A 50 12.76 -10.25 -19.84
C VAL A 50 11.44 -10.42 -19.09
N ILE A 51 10.93 -11.65 -18.97
CA ILE A 51 9.68 -11.93 -18.25
C ILE A 51 9.82 -11.55 -16.77
N LEU A 52 10.90 -11.96 -16.12
CA LEU A 52 11.15 -11.65 -14.71
C LEU A 52 11.31 -10.14 -14.49
N ALA A 53 12.01 -9.44 -15.38
CA ALA A 53 12.20 -7.99 -15.30
C ALA A 53 10.87 -7.24 -15.46
N ALA A 54 10.04 -7.61 -16.45
CA ALA A 54 8.73 -7.02 -16.66
C ALA A 54 7.80 -7.26 -15.46
N PHE A 55 7.82 -8.48 -14.90
CA PHE A 55 7.00 -8.83 -13.74
C PHE A 55 7.43 -8.05 -12.48
N ALA A 56 8.75 -7.94 -12.25
CA ALA A 56 9.30 -7.18 -11.15
C ALA A 56 8.95 -5.68 -11.25
N GLN A 57 9.06 -5.08 -12.44
CA GLN A 57 8.67 -3.68 -12.65
C GLN A 57 7.16 -3.46 -12.43
N ALA A 58 6.31 -4.32 -12.98
CA ALA A 58 4.86 -4.21 -12.78
C ALA A 58 4.46 -4.32 -11.30
N ARG A 59 5.10 -5.23 -10.56
CA ARG A 59 4.90 -5.37 -9.11
C ARG A 59 5.40 -4.15 -8.33
N ARG A 60 6.59 -3.65 -8.65
CA ARG A 60 7.16 -2.45 -8.02
C ARG A 60 6.27 -1.23 -8.23
N ALA A 61 5.77 -1.02 -9.44
CA ALA A 61 4.84 0.06 -9.75
C ALA A 61 3.52 -0.05 -8.95
N ARG A 62 2.97 -1.27 -8.81
CA ARG A 62 1.75 -1.49 -8.00
C ARG A 62 1.99 -1.24 -6.51
N GLN A 63 3.12 -1.68 -5.96
CA GLN A 63 3.47 -1.45 -4.56
C GLN A 63 3.73 0.05 -4.28
N ALA A 64 4.41 0.76 -5.18
CA ALA A 64 4.60 2.20 -5.07
C ALA A 64 3.27 2.98 -5.12
N GLY A 65 2.38 2.62 -6.07
CA GLY A 65 1.06 3.26 -6.17
C GLY A 65 0.16 2.99 -4.96
N TRP A 66 0.29 1.83 -4.30
CA TRP A 66 -0.40 1.55 -3.04
C TRP A 66 0.15 2.37 -1.88
N ALA A 67 1.48 2.44 -1.73
CA ALA A 67 2.11 3.24 -0.68
C ALA A 67 1.75 4.74 -0.80
N ASP A 68 1.72 5.28 -2.02
CA ASP A 68 1.32 6.67 -2.26
C ASP A 68 -0.16 6.93 -1.93
N ARG A 69 -1.05 5.97 -2.22
CA ARG A 69 -2.46 6.09 -1.84
C ARG A 69 -2.63 6.05 -0.33
N ASP A 70 -1.97 5.11 0.35
CA ASP A 70 -2.06 4.99 1.81
C ASP A 70 -1.52 6.25 2.51
N ALA A 71 -0.39 6.79 2.03
CA ALA A 71 0.16 8.05 2.51
C ALA A 71 -0.74 9.26 2.21
N LYS A 72 -1.53 9.21 1.13
CA LYS A 72 -2.52 10.25 0.83
C LYS A 72 -3.74 10.14 1.75
N GLU A 73 -4.29 8.93 1.92
CA GLU A 73 -5.42 8.68 2.81
C GLU A 73 -5.11 9.07 4.26
N GLN A 74 -3.91 8.75 4.76
CA GLN A 74 -3.49 9.18 6.09
C GLN A 74 -3.43 10.70 6.24
N ARG A 75 -2.95 11.42 5.22
CA ARG A 75 -2.91 12.89 5.21
C ARG A 75 -4.32 13.49 5.18
N ASP A 76 -5.19 12.96 4.33
CA ASP A 76 -6.57 13.43 4.21
C ASP A 76 -7.35 13.17 5.51
N ALA A 77 -7.13 12.00 6.15
CA ALA A 77 -7.70 11.68 7.45
C ALA A 77 -7.20 12.62 8.56
N GLN A 78 -5.91 12.92 8.59
CA GLN A 78 -5.34 13.86 9.56
C GLN A 78 -5.88 15.28 9.36
N ALA A 79 -6.01 15.72 8.11
CA ALA A 79 -6.61 17.02 7.79
C ALA A 79 -8.08 17.11 8.24
N ALA A 80 -8.85 16.03 8.11
CA ALA A 80 -10.23 15.99 8.61
C ALA A 80 -10.29 16.05 10.14
N ILE A 81 -9.39 15.36 10.84
CA ILE A 81 -9.26 15.41 12.31
C ILE A 81 -8.91 16.83 12.77
N ASP A 82 -7.93 17.46 12.12
CA ASP A 82 -7.49 18.80 12.46
C ASP A 82 -8.58 19.84 12.17
N LEU A 83 -9.32 19.67 11.07
CA LEU A 83 -10.49 20.49 10.76
C LEU A 83 -11.55 20.34 11.87
N ALA A 84 -11.91 19.13 12.25
CA ALA A 84 -12.87 18.85 13.33
C ALA A 84 -12.41 19.42 14.69
N ARG A 85 -11.11 19.37 14.97
CA ARG A 85 -10.52 19.97 16.18
C ARG A 85 -10.65 21.50 16.13
N SER A 86 -10.35 22.11 14.99
CA SER A 86 -10.43 23.57 14.81
C SER A 86 -11.86 24.09 14.86
N THR A 87 -12.84 23.34 14.33
CA THR A 87 -14.25 23.69 14.40
C THR A 87 -14.76 23.55 15.83
N ARG A 88 -14.39 22.49 16.55
CA ARG A 88 -14.71 22.35 17.98
C ARG A 88 -14.12 23.49 18.81
N ALA A 89 -12.87 23.88 18.56
CA ALA A 89 -12.23 25.01 19.26
C ALA A 89 -12.94 26.34 18.97
N ARG A 90 -13.23 26.63 17.70
CA ARG A 90 -14.00 27.82 17.29
C ARG A 90 -15.43 27.85 17.83
N SER A 91 -16.06 26.68 17.93
CA SER A 91 -17.38 26.56 18.55
C SER A 91 -17.30 26.73 20.06
N ALA A 92 -16.23 26.30 20.72
CA ALA A 92 -16.00 26.58 22.14
C ALA A 92 -15.76 28.08 22.40
N GLU A 93 -15.04 28.76 21.52
CA GLU A 93 -14.83 30.22 21.60
C GLU A 93 -16.11 31.02 21.31
N ARG A 94 -16.98 30.53 20.42
CA ARG A 94 -18.28 31.17 20.11
C ARG A 94 -19.42 30.73 21.03
N ALA A 95 -19.28 29.59 21.71
CA ALA A 95 -20.26 29.13 22.67
C ALA A 95 -20.17 30.03 23.89
N ASP A 96 -21.09 30.99 23.93
CA ASP A 96 -21.42 31.83 25.06
C ASP A 96 -22.08 30.96 26.16
N GLY A 97 -21.34 29.93 26.63
CA GLY A 97 -21.84 28.90 27.53
C GLY A 97 -22.23 29.43 28.92
N GLY A 98 -21.84 30.67 29.24
CA GLY A 98 -22.30 31.40 30.41
C GLY A 98 -23.71 31.99 30.25
N ARG A 99 -24.13 32.37 29.02
CA ARG A 99 -25.44 33.02 28.79
C ARG A 99 -26.63 32.06 28.80
N LEU A 100 -26.41 30.76 28.59
CA LEU A 100 -27.47 29.76 28.73
C LEU A 100 -27.75 29.37 30.20
N HIS A 101 -26.93 29.88 31.14
CA HIS A 101 -27.15 29.75 32.57
C HIS A 101 -27.74 31.03 33.20
N ASP A 102 -27.95 32.09 32.41
CA ASP A 102 -28.70 33.25 32.87
C ASP A 102 -30.17 32.83 33.03
N ASP A 103 -30.55 32.70 34.30
CA ASP A 103 -31.86 32.41 34.84
C ASP A 103 -32.96 33.08 33.99
N ASP A 104 -33.85 32.29 33.39
CA ASP A 104 -34.91 32.75 32.49
C ASP A 104 -36.02 33.53 33.21
N GLY A 105 -35.81 33.89 34.48
CA GLY A 105 -36.69 34.76 35.27
C GLY A 105 -38.06 34.14 35.58
N TRP A 106 -38.32 32.91 35.13
CA TRP A 106 -39.55 32.19 35.39
C TRP A 106 -39.48 31.51 36.76
N ARG A 107 -39.65 32.31 37.81
CA ARG A 107 -40.20 31.78 39.06
C ARG A 107 -41.58 31.20 38.75
N ARG A 108 -41.72 29.89 38.94
CA ARG A 108 -43.01 29.21 39.00
C ARG A 108 -43.56 29.43 40.39
N ASP A 109 -44.50 30.36 40.48
CA ASP A 109 -45.39 30.55 41.62
C ASP A 109 -46.35 29.37 41.75
#